data_AF-A0A1B3WMU6-F1
#
_entry.id   AF-A0A1B3WMU6-F1
#
_cell.length_a   1.000
_cell.length_b   1.000
_cell.length_c   1.000
_cell.angle_alpha   90.00
_cell.angle_beta   90.00
_cell.angle_gamma   90.00
#
_symmetry.space_group_name_H-M   'P 1'
#
loop_
_entity.id
_entity.type
_entity.pdbx_description
1 polymer ?
#
loop_
_entity_poly.entity_id
_entity_poly.type
_entity_poly.pdbx_seq_one_letter_code
_entity_poly.pdbx_strand_id
1 'polypeptide(L)'
;MRIVYGKIFALYKEVCLVMIYHICRRGEAEKAFAAGVYAPDSLQTEGFIHFSTAAQVVSVANRFYAADPDLVLLTVDDTNAENSGKVKFEAVPDSDQAFPHYYGPLPMDRVLSVLDLPLDAEAGFLLPEGLTVGSGAGDPGRGWRVVIDSILDQVRLAIAPDQLLYRIAQETETGYRFGDIDVDFSLYRTVNVLAIGKAARRMASALGNLIEERIDAGLIVSKTPFEMGEFPPKYRCFVGSHPDPTEASVLAGEAVLEFAGALNEKDLLIVLISGGGSSLAVAPAKGVSLAEIRELNRRLLASGASIHEINETRKRVDRLKGGGVARAAGGARILNLILSDVIGNDLATIASGPTVLAKEDGGARIESLMIGDVGTAIDAAAKTALGFGFEIVRVDEPISGEAREVGKAFAERIRSVRSEREPGSRPVLILRGGESTVTLRGDGFGGRNLETALGAVETLSGLSGVALVTFATDGEDGPTDAAGAIVTGDTARPGVAAGLKLSEALERNDSYRYFEAAGGLIRIGSTGSNVNDLLMGFIF
;
A
#
# COMPACT_ATOMS: atom_id res chain seq x y z
N MET A 1 -22.39 6.84 -35.53
CA MET A 1 -22.24 8.27 -35.15
C MET A 1 -21.49 8.28 -33.83
N ARG A 2 -20.18 8.60 -33.83
CA ARG A 2 -19.33 8.58 -32.63
C ARG A 2 -19.75 9.74 -31.73
N ILE A 3 -20.53 9.48 -30.70
CA ILE A 3 -20.87 10.51 -29.70
C ILE A 3 -19.76 10.48 -28.65
N VAL A 4 -18.75 11.33 -28.85
CA VAL A 4 -17.71 11.60 -27.86
C VAL A 4 -18.24 12.72 -26.97
N TYR A 5 -18.78 12.40 -25.79
CA TYR A 5 -19.07 13.41 -24.76
C TYR A 5 -17.76 13.81 -24.06
N GLY A 6 -16.92 14.57 -24.75
CA GLY A 6 -15.67 15.09 -24.21
C GLY A 6 -15.89 16.39 -23.44
N LYS A 7 -16.25 16.30 -22.16
CA LYS A 7 -15.62 17.20 -21.17
C LYS A 7 -14.26 16.55 -20.83
N ILE A 8 -13.42 17.18 -20.02
CA ILE A 8 -12.26 16.52 -19.39
C ILE A 8 -11.03 16.38 -20.31
N PHE A 9 -10.20 17.43 -20.41
CA PHE A 9 -8.75 17.22 -20.62
C PHE A 9 -7.85 18.22 -19.89
N ALA A 10 -8.40 19.27 -19.27
CA ALA A 10 -7.61 20.31 -18.58
C ALA A 10 -7.30 19.99 -17.09
N LEU A 11 -7.98 19.02 -16.47
CA LEU A 11 -7.87 18.71 -15.03
C LEU A 11 -6.87 17.59 -14.68
N TYR A 12 -6.30 16.88 -15.67
CA TYR A 12 -5.44 15.70 -15.47
C TYR A 12 -4.02 15.98 -14.96
N LYS A 13 -3.66 17.24 -14.71
CA LYS A 13 -2.26 17.59 -14.38
C LYS A 13 -1.87 17.36 -12.91
N GLU A 14 -2.82 17.22 -11.99
CA GLU A 14 -2.51 17.45 -10.57
C GLU A 14 -3.03 16.39 -9.57
N VAL A 15 -3.83 15.39 -9.99
CA VAL A 15 -4.47 14.42 -9.06
C VAL A 15 -4.40 12.99 -9.59
N CYS A 16 -3.99 12.05 -8.73
CA CYS A 16 -4.10 10.61 -8.98
C CYS A 16 -5.57 10.21 -8.78
N LEU A 17 -6.30 9.93 -9.86
CA LEU A 17 -7.71 9.52 -9.82
C LEU A 17 -7.80 8.00 -9.64
N VAL A 18 -8.62 7.53 -8.70
CA VAL A 18 -9.03 6.13 -8.59
C VAL A 18 -10.17 5.90 -9.57
N MET A 19 -9.91 5.17 -10.66
CA MET A 19 -10.88 4.91 -11.71
C MET A 19 -11.52 3.53 -11.54
N ILE A 20 -12.84 3.49 -11.56
CA ILE A 20 -13.63 2.25 -11.59
C ILE A 20 -14.42 2.15 -12.91
N TYR A 21 -14.69 0.91 -13.32
CA TYR A 21 -15.23 0.61 -14.63
C TYR A 21 -16.47 -0.28 -14.54
N HIS A 22 -17.54 0.08 -15.23
CA HIS A 22 -18.76 -0.74 -15.31
C HIS A 22 -18.99 -1.22 -16.73
N ILE A 23 -19.18 -2.53 -16.89
CA ILE A 23 -19.51 -3.16 -18.18
C ILE A 23 -21.02 -3.20 -18.30
N CYS A 24 -21.56 -2.68 -19.40
CA CYS A 24 -22.98 -2.78 -19.73
C CYS A 24 -23.17 -2.84 -21.24
N ARG A 25 -24.39 -3.13 -21.71
CA ARG A 25 -24.69 -3.04 -23.15
C ARG A 25 -24.81 -1.58 -23.56
N ARG A 26 -24.42 -1.27 -24.80
CA ARG A 26 -24.51 0.10 -25.34
C ARG A 26 -25.91 0.70 -25.20
N GLY A 27 -26.95 -0.07 -25.54
CA GLY A 27 -28.33 0.39 -25.42
C GLY A 27 -28.78 0.68 -23.97
N GLU A 28 -28.18 0.04 -22.98
CA GLU A 28 -28.43 0.33 -21.55
C GLU A 28 -27.78 1.66 -21.16
N ALA A 29 -26.52 1.87 -21.55
CA ALA A 29 -25.82 3.13 -21.34
C ALA A 29 -26.56 4.32 -21.98
N GLU A 30 -27.01 4.19 -23.23
CA GLU A 30 -27.74 5.24 -23.94
C GLU A 30 -29.06 5.62 -23.23
N LYS A 31 -29.83 4.62 -22.78
CA LYS A 31 -31.04 4.84 -21.98
C LYS A 31 -30.73 5.54 -20.66
N ALA A 32 -29.65 5.15 -20.01
CA ALA A 32 -29.21 5.74 -18.75
C ALA A 32 -28.85 7.21 -18.91
N PHE A 33 -28.06 7.56 -19.93
CA PHE A 33 -27.74 8.96 -20.23
C PHE A 33 -28.98 9.80 -20.52
N ALA A 34 -29.96 9.24 -21.23
CA ALA A 34 -31.23 9.92 -21.47
C ALA A 34 -32.06 10.13 -20.19
N ALA A 35 -31.99 9.17 -19.24
CA ALA A 35 -32.66 9.26 -17.95
C ALA A 35 -31.89 10.10 -16.90
N GLY A 36 -30.61 10.38 -17.13
CA GLY A 36 -29.72 11.07 -16.19
C GLY A 36 -29.21 10.20 -15.03
N VAL A 37 -29.63 8.94 -14.96
CA VAL A 37 -29.28 8.00 -13.88
C VAL A 37 -29.22 6.57 -14.41
N TYR A 38 -28.31 5.78 -13.85
CA TYR A 38 -28.15 4.36 -14.13
C TYR A 38 -28.44 3.54 -12.87
N ALA A 39 -29.34 2.58 -13.00
CA ALA A 39 -29.78 1.69 -11.94
C ALA A 39 -30.03 0.30 -12.56
N PRO A 40 -28.98 -0.53 -12.69
CA PRO A 40 -29.09 -1.87 -13.25
C PRO A 40 -29.80 -2.82 -12.28
N ASP A 41 -30.21 -3.98 -12.76
CA ASP A 41 -30.94 -4.98 -11.97
C ASP A 41 -30.19 -5.39 -10.70
N SER A 42 -28.84 -5.46 -10.74
CA SER A 42 -28.01 -5.79 -9.58
C SER A 42 -28.25 -4.84 -8.39
N LEU A 43 -28.57 -3.56 -8.65
CA LEU A 43 -28.87 -2.62 -7.58
C LEU A 43 -30.18 -2.99 -6.85
N GLN A 44 -31.13 -3.60 -7.55
CA GLN A 44 -32.40 -4.05 -6.96
C GLN A 44 -32.26 -5.42 -6.29
N THR A 45 -31.51 -6.33 -6.89
CA THR A 45 -31.40 -7.72 -6.43
C THR A 45 -30.34 -7.92 -5.36
N GLU A 46 -29.25 -7.17 -5.42
CA GLU A 46 -28.06 -7.33 -4.57
C GLU A 46 -27.75 -6.08 -3.74
N GLY A 47 -28.37 -4.94 -4.08
CA GLY A 47 -28.24 -3.68 -3.33
C GLY A 47 -27.09 -2.79 -3.79
N PHE A 48 -26.33 -3.18 -4.82
CA PHE A 48 -25.21 -2.42 -5.37
C PHE A 48 -24.99 -2.66 -6.88
N ILE A 49 -24.22 -1.77 -7.50
CA ILE A 49 -23.76 -1.89 -8.88
C ILE A 49 -22.35 -2.48 -8.88
N HIS A 50 -22.15 -3.55 -9.63
CA HIS A 50 -20.82 -4.15 -9.81
C HIS A 50 -19.94 -3.25 -10.67
N PHE A 51 -18.78 -2.87 -10.14
CA PHE A 51 -17.70 -2.28 -10.90
C PHE A 51 -16.48 -3.19 -10.89
N SER A 52 -15.54 -2.87 -11.76
CA SER A 52 -14.23 -3.49 -11.89
C SER A 52 -13.16 -2.41 -11.82
N THR A 53 -11.95 -2.76 -11.40
CA THR A 53 -10.76 -1.98 -11.76
C THR A 53 -10.36 -2.29 -13.20
N ALA A 54 -9.50 -1.48 -13.83
CA ALA A 54 -9.10 -1.72 -15.22
C ALA A 54 -8.51 -3.13 -15.41
N ALA A 55 -7.72 -3.61 -14.45
CA ALA A 55 -7.13 -4.95 -14.47
C ALA A 55 -8.16 -6.09 -14.41
N GLN A 56 -9.35 -5.82 -13.88
CA GLN A 56 -10.44 -6.79 -13.72
C GLN A 56 -11.40 -6.81 -14.91
N VAL A 57 -11.42 -5.78 -15.76
CA VAL A 57 -12.41 -5.62 -16.85
C VAL A 57 -12.46 -6.85 -17.76
N VAL A 58 -11.30 -7.28 -18.28
CA VAL A 58 -11.25 -8.37 -19.27
C VAL A 58 -11.68 -9.71 -18.66
N SER A 59 -11.23 -10.04 -17.45
CA SER A 59 -11.61 -11.29 -16.80
C SER A 59 -13.10 -11.33 -16.47
N VAL A 60 -13.67 -10.22 -15.98
CA VAL A 60 -15.11 -10.09 -15.74
C VAL A 60 -15.91 -10.18 -17.04
N ALA A 61 -15.49 -9.47 -18.09
CA ALA A 61 -16.15 -9.50 -19.39
C ALA A 61 -16.23 -10.92 -19.95
N ASN A 62 -15.10 -11.62 -19.98
CA ASN A 62 -15.02 -13.00 -20.47
C ASN A 62 -15.81 -13.99 -19.59
N ARG A 63 -15.90 -13.76 -18.28
CA ARG A 63 -16.62 -14.65 -17.35
C ARG A 63 -18.15 -14.49 -17.44
N PHE A 64 -18.64 -13.25 -17.58
CA PHE A 64 -20.06 -12.96 -17.34
C PHE A 64 -20.86 -12.53 -18.59
N TYR A 65 -20.20 -12.11 -19.67
CA TYR A 65 -20.89 -11.46 -20.80
C TYR A 65 -20.79 -12.21 -22.14
N ALA A 66 -20.42 -13.49 -22.12
CA ALA A 66 -20.60 -14.45 -23.22
C ALA A 66 -20.28 -13.91 -24.64
N ALA A 67 -19.08 -13.34 -24.84
CA ALA A 67 -18.63 -12.81 -26.13
C ALA A 67 -19.64 -11.88 -26.84
N ASP A 68 -20.46 -11.14 -26.09
CA ASP A 68 -21.39 -10.14 -26.60
C ASP A 68 -20.63 -8.94 -27.21
N PRO A 69 -20.75 -8.67 -28.52
CA PRO A 69 -19.97 -7.60 -29.17
C PRO A 69 -20.51 -6.19 -28.89
N ASP A 70 -21.69 -6.03 -28.28
CA ASP A 70 -22.31 -4.73 -28.03
C ASP A 70 -22.01 -4.15 -26.63
N LEU A 71 -20.96 -4.65 -25.98
CA LEU A 71 -20.55 -4.16 -24.67
C LEU A 71 -19.79 -2.85 -24.77
N VAL A 72 -20.07 -2.00 -23.78
CA VAL A 72 -19.34 -0.76 -23.52
C VAL A 72 -18.85 -0.74 -22.08
N LEU A 73 -17.82 0.05 -21.85
CA LEU A 73 -17.21 0.27 -20.56
C LEU A 73 -17.45 1.72 -20.13
N LEU A 74 -18.23 1.91 -19.07
CA LEU A 74 -18.40 3.20 -18.42
C LEU A 74 -17.22 3.44 -17.50
N THR A 75 -16.56 4.60 -17.63
CA THR A 75 -15.47 4.99 -16.73
C THR A 75 -15.99 5.98 -15.70
N VAL A 76 -15.68 5.76 -14.42
CA VAL A 76 -16.14 6.59 -13.31
C VAL A 76 -14.96 6.89 -12.39
N ASP A 77 -14.87 8.14 -11.96
CA ASP A 77 -13.89 8.60 -10.98
C ASP A 77 -14.45 8.48 -9.55
N ASP A 78 -13.79 7.67 -8.73
CA ASP A 78 -14.15 7.39 -7.34
C ASP A 78 -13.56 8.39 -6.34
N THR A 79 -12.71 9.32 -6.77
CA THR A 79 -12.08 10.32 -5.88
C THR A 79 -12.94 11.56 -5.65
N ASN A 80 -14.09 11.66 -6.31
CA ASN A 80 -15.02 12.76 -6.13
C ASN A 80 -15.68 12.68 -4.73
N ALA A 81 -15.64 13.79 -3.98
CA ALA A 81 -16.21 13.88 -2.63
C ALA A 81 -17.70 13.49 -2.55
N GLU A 82 -18.46 13.61 -3.64
CA GLU A 82 -19.87 13.19 -3.74
C GLU A 82 -20.07 11.68 -4.01
N ASN A 83 -19.01 10.96 -4.41
CA ASN A 83 -18.95 9.50 -4.48
C ASN A 83 -18.42 8.87 -3.18
N SER A 84 -17.81 9.68 -2.31
CA SER A 84 -17.22 9.25 -1.04
C SER A 84 -18.22 8.44 -0.20
N GLY A 85 -17.84 7.19 0.11
CA GLY A 85 -18.63 6.27 0.93
C GLY A 85 -19.67 5.43 0.17
N LYS A 86 -19.86 5.65 -1.13
CA LYS A 86 -20.73 4.79 -1.97
C LYS A 86 -19.99 3.64 -2.62
N VAL A 87 -18.70 3.77 -2.88
CA VAL A 87 -17.88 2.67 -3.41
C VAL A 87 -17.21 1.94 -2.25
N LYS A 88 -17.38 0.63 -2.20
CA LYS A 88 -16.70 -0.25 -1.26
C LYS A 88 -15.97 -1.33 -2.04
N PHE A 89 -14.69 -1.55 -1.72
CA PHE A 89 -13.93 -2.67 -2.26
C PHE A 89 -14.17 -3.88 -1.36
N GLU A 90 -14.89 -4.86 -1.88
CA GLU A 90 -15.35 -6.02 -1.10
C GLU A 90 -14.82 -7.31 -1.72
N ALA A 91 -14.46 -8.26 -0.87
CA ALA A 91 -14.07 -9.59 -1.30
C ALA A 91 -15.30 -10.31 -1.88
N VAL A 92 -15.11 -11.04 -2.98
CA VAL A 92 -16.15 -11.86 -3.61
C VAL A 92 -15.74 -13.34 -3.60
N PRO A 93 -16.70 -14.27 -3.47
CA PRO A 93 -16.43 -15.70 -3.56
C PRO A 93 -15.69 -16.06 -4.85
N ASP A 94 -14.75 -17.00 -4.75
CA ASP A 94 -13.92 -17.48 -5.87
C ASP A 94 -13.01 -16.40 -6.53
N SER A 95 -12.67 -15.34 -5.80
CA SER A 95 -11.65 -14.38 -6.21
C SER A 95 -10.68 -14.04 -5.07
N ASP A 96 -9.43 -13.83 -5.42
CA ASP A 96 -8.37 -13.33 -4.53
C ASP A 96 -8.23 -11.80 -4.57
N GLN A 97 -9.07 -11.12 -5.36
CA GLN A 97 -9.11 -9.66 -5.50
C GLN A 97 -10.43 -9.11 -4.94
N ALA A 98 -10.36 -7.92 -4.34
CA ALA A 98 -11.54 -7.16 -3.97
C ALA A 98 -12.10 -6.43 -5.20
N PHE A 99 -13.43 -6.34 -5.28
CA PHE A 99 -14.14 -5.66 -6.37
C PHE A 99 -14.84 -4.41 -5.86
N PRO A 100 -14.83 -3.30 -6.63
CA PRO A 100 -15.58 -2.12 -6.27
C PRO A 100 -17.08 -2.36 -6.48
N HIS A 101 -17.86 -2.15 -5.42
CA HIS A 101 -19.31 -2.14 -5.45
C HIS A 101 -19.83 -0.73 -5.16
N TYR A 102 -20.65 -0.18 -6.05
CA TYR A 102 -21.26 1.14 -5.89
C TYR A 102 -22.66 1.01 -5.29
N TYR A 103 -22.84 1.52 -4.08
CA TYR A 103 -24.06 1.47 -3.31
C TYR A 103 -24.96 2.67 -3.63
N GLY A 104 -25.92 2.43 -4.53
CA GLY A 104 -26.93 3.39 -4.95
C GLY A 104 -27.02 3.56 -6.46
N PRO A 105 -28.00 4.34 -6.94
CA PRO A 105 -28.10 4.67 -8.36
C PRO A 105 -26.91 5.56 -8.78
N LEU A 106 -26.32 5.28 -9.93
CA LEU A 106 -25.19 6.02 -10.49
C LEU A 106 -25.71 7.23 -11.29
N PRO A 107 -25.46 8.48 -10.86
CA PRO A 107 -25.80 9.65 -11.66
C PRO A 107 -24.93 9.68 -12.93
N MET A 108 -25.53 9.90 -14.10
CA MET A 108 -24.78 9.79 -15.36
C MET A 108 -23.82 10.94 -15.62
N ASP A 109 -23.93 12.05 -14.88
CA ASP A 109 -22.92 13.11 -14.87
C ASP A 109 -21.59 12.67 -14.23
N ARG A 110 -21.57 11.52 -13.54
CA ARG A 110 -20.36 10.89 -12.97
C ARG A 110 -19.60 10.03 -13.96
N VAL A 111 -20.24 9.61 -15.05
CA VAL A 111 -19.57 8.82 -16.08
C VAL A 111 -18.69 9.76 -16.89
N LEU A 112 -17.38 9.55 -16.79
CA LEU A 112 -16.37 10.38 -17.45
C LEU A 112 -16.27 10.07 -18.94
N SER A 113 -16.38 8.79 -19.30
CA SER A 113 -16.38 8.35 -20.69
C SER A 113 -17.07 7.00 -20.86
N VAL A 114 -17.43 6.71 -22.11
CA VAL A 114 -17.93 5.41 -22.57
C VAL A 114 -16.96 4.90 -23.61
N LEU A 115 -16.36 3.75 -23.36
CA LEU A 115 -15.40 3.11 -24.26
C LEU A 115 -16.03 1.86 -24.86
N ASP A 116 -15.74 1.58 -26.13
CA ASP A 116 -16.10 0.31 -26.73
C ASP A 116 -15.24 -0.79 -26.08
N LEU A 117 -15.85 -1.93 -25.73
CA LEU A 117 -15.12 -3.08 -25.21
C LEU A 117 -14.84 -4.06 -26.36
N PRO A 118 -13.63 -4.02 -26.97
CA PRO A 118 -13.33 -4.83 -28.14
C PRO A 118 -13.38 -6.32 -27.84
N LEU A 119 -13.87 -7.10 -28.80
CA LEU A 119 -13.91 -8.55 -28.76
C LEU A 119 -13.04 -9.11 -29.88
N ASP A 120 -12.04 -9.88 -29.51
CA ASP A 120 -11.21 -10.65 -30.42
C ASP A 120 -11.73 -12.10 -30.54
N ALA A 121 -11.63 -12.67 -31.74
CA ALA A 121 -12.18 -14.00 -32.03
C ALA A 121 -11.42 -15.14 -31.34
N GLU A 122 -10.13 -14.96 -31.04
CA GLU A 122 -9.28 -15.98 -30.42
C GLU A 122 -8.97 -15.66 -28.95
N ALA A 123 -8.75 -14.38 -28.62
CA ALA A 123 -8.36 -13.94 -27.29
C ALA A 123 -9.54 -13.52 -26.39
N GLY A 124 -10.76 -13.47 -26.91
CA GLY A 124 -11.94 -12.98 -26.19
C GLY A 124 -11.93 -11.46 -26.04
N PHE A 125 -12.55 -10.93 -24.99
CA PHE A 125 -12.57 -9.48 -24.78
C PHE A 125 -11.18 -8.92 -24.52
N LEU A 126 -10.89 -7.77 -25.11
CA LEU A 126 -9.67 -7.01 -24.95
C LEU A 126 -9.95 -5.72 -24.19
N LEU A 127 -8.93 -5.19 -23.51
CA LEU A 127 -9.02 -3.85 -22.93
C LEU A 127 -9.14 -2.80 -24.05
N PRO A 128 -9.99 -1.76 -23.89
CA PRO A 128 -10.11 -0.67 -24.87
C PRO A 128 -8.77 0.04 -25.10
N GLU A 129 -8.51 0.52 -26.32
CA GLU A 129 -7.25 1.22 -26.69
C GLU A 129 -6.89 2.41 -25.78
N GLY A 130 -7.89 3.09 -25.20
CA GLY A 130 -7.67 4.18 -24.23
C GLY A 130 -7.20 3.72 -22.85
N LEU A 131 -7.23 2.41 -22.59
CA LEU A 131 -6.83 1.74 -21.36
C LEU A 131 -5.68 0.73 -21.58
N THR A 132 -5.18 0.61 -22.81
CA THR A 132 -4.01 -0.21 -23.16
C THR A 132 -2.81 0.66 -23.54
N VAL A 133 -1.62 0.05 -23.50
CA VAL A 133 -0.43 0.65 -24.10
C VAL A 133 -0.46 0.28 -25.58
N GLY A 134 -0.77 1.25 -26.45
CA GLY A 134 -0.92 0.99 -27.89
C GLY A 134 0.37 0.48 -28.55
N SER A 135 0.23 -0.45 -29.50
CA SER A 135 1.29 -0.97 -30.37
C SER A 135 1.66 -0.03 -31.54
N GLY A 136 1.14 1.19 -31.54
CA GLY A 136 1.33 2.18 -32.60
C GLY A 136 2.61 2.99 -32.39
N ALA A 137 3.60 2.78 -33.27
CA ALA A 137 4.73 3.69 -33.41
C ALA A 137 4.24 5.10 -33.76
N GLY A 138 4.27 6.04 -32.80
CA GLY A 138 4.22 7.48 -33.13
C GLY A 138 3.49 8.43 -32.20
N ASP A 139 2.69 7.97 -31.24
CA ASP A 139 2.03 8.88 -30.28
C ASP A 139 1.76 8.14 -28.95
N PRO A 140 2.44 8.47 -27.83
CA PRO A 140 2.18 7.85 -26.54
C PRO A 140 0.91 8.44 -25.93
N GLY A 141 -0.23 8.21 -26.59
CA GLY A 141 -1.54 8.64 -26.15
C GLY A 141 -1.93 7.92 -24.87
N ARG A 142 -1.78 8.60 -23.72
CA ARG A 142 -2.53 8.52 -22.43
C ARG A 142 -2.86 7.17 -21.76
N GLY A 143 -2.94 6.03 -22.46
CA GLY A 143 -3.29 4.72 -21.91
C GLY A 143 -2.24 4.15 -20.96
N TRP A 144 -0.96 4.45 -21.17
CA TRP A 144 0.12 4.03 -20.26
C TRP A 144 -0.04 4.62 -18.86
N ARG A 145 -0.59 5.83 -18.74
CA ARG A 145 -0.82 6.46 -17.44
C ARG A 145 -1.91 5.74 -16.66
N VAL A 146 -2.98 5.34 -17.36
CA VAL A 146 -4.06 4.54 -16.76
C VAL A 146 -3.55 3.18 -16.28
N VAL A 147 -2.65 2.54 -17.03
CA VAL A 147 -2.00 1.29 -16.60
C VAL A 147 -1.21 1.49 -15.31
N ILE A 148 -0.38 2.54 -15.25
CA ILE A 148 0.40 2.86 -14.05
C ILE A 148 -0.52 3.13 -12.85
N ASP A 149 -1.52 4.00 -13.02
CA ASP A 149 -2.44 4.35 -11.94
C ASP A 149 -3.22 3.10 -11.45
N SER A 150 -3.62 2.21 -12.37
CA SER A 150 -4.27 0.93 -12.04
C SER A 150 -3.35 -0.01 -11.25
N ILE A 151 -2.07 -0.07 -11.60
CA ILE A 151 -1.06 -0.84 -10.87
C ILE A 151 -0.89 -0.27 -9.46
N LEU A 152 -0.75 1.05 -9.33
CA LEU A 152 -0.62 1.72 -8.03
C LEU A 152 -1.84 1.48 -7.14
N ASP A 153 -3.05 1.57 -7.68
CA ASP A 153 -4.27 1.29 -6.92
C ASP A 153 -4.35 -0.17 -6.46
N GLN A 154 -4.01 -1.12 -7.33
CA GLN A 154 -3.97 -2.54 -6.94
C GLN A 154 -2.91 -2.84 -5.88
N VAL A 155 -1.74 -2.19 -5.96
CA VAL A 155 -0.72 -2.26 -4.91
C VAL A 155 -1.29 -1.78 -3.58
N ARG A 156 -1.91 -0.59 -3.56
CA ARG A 156 -2.50 0.01 -2.34
C ARG A 156 -3.57 -0.88 -1.72
N LEU A 157 -4.47 -1.42 -2.54
CA LEU A 157 -5.52 -2.33 -2.09
C LEU A 157 -4.93 -3.63 -1.53
N ALA A 158 -3.93 -4.19 -2.21
CA ALA A 158 -3.33 -5.47 -1.83
C ALA A 158 -2.58 -5.42 -0.50
N ILE A 159 -2.12 -4.23 -0.07
CA ILE A 159 -1.41 -4.03 1.20
C ILE A 159 -2.28 -3.32 2.25
N ALA A 160 -3.55 -3.05 1.95
CA ALA A 160 -4.46 -2.39 2.90
C ALA A 160 -4.67 -3.32 4.13
N PRO A 161 -4.53 -2.83 5.37
CA PRO A 161 -4.53 -3.70 6.54
C PRO A 161 -5.80 -4.53 6.73
N ASP A 162 -6.96 -3.97 6.37
CA ASP A 162 -8.24 -4.66 6.37
C ASP A 162 -8.30 -5.77 5.31
N GLN A 163 -7.90 -5.48 4.07
CA GLN A 163 -7.88 -6.47 2.99
C GLN A 163 -6.93 -7.63 3.29
N LEU A 164 -5.77 -7.35 3.89
CA LEU A 164 -4.82 -8.38 4.30
C LEU A 164 -5.43 -9.33 5.33
N LEU A 165 -6.11 -8.79 6.34
CA LEU A 165 -6.77 -9.61 7.37
C LEU A 165 -7.95 -10.41 6.80
N TYR A 166 -8.80 -9.78 5.98
CA TYR A 166 -9.95 -10.46 5.38
C TYR A 166 -9.54 -11.59 4.43
N ARG A 167 -8.43 -11.42 3.70
CA ARG A 167 -7.90 -12.46 2.80
C ARG A 167 -7.46 -13.71 3.54
N ILE A 168 -6.87 -13.55 4.74
CA ILE A 168 -6.33 -14.68 5.49
C ILE A 168 -7.34 -15.29 6.46
N ALA A 169 -8.41 -14.57 6.79
CA ALA A 169 -9.37 -14.98 7.80
C ALA A 169 -10.50 -15.82 7.18
N GLN A 170 -10.75 -16.98 7.75
CA GLN A 170 -11.86 -17.85 7.41
C GLN A 170 -12.57 -18.30 8.69
N GLU A 171 -13.88 -18.10 8.76
CA GLU A 171 -14.68 -18.58 9.89
C GLU A 171 -14.70 -20.11 9.95
N THR A 172 -14.64 -20.67 11.15
CA THR A 172 -14.77 -22.10 11.43
C THR A 172 -15.89 -22.33 12.45
N GLU A 173 -16.29 -23.59 12.67
CA GLU A 173 -17.41 -23.91 13.58
C GLU A 173 -17.20 -23.38 15.02
N THR A 174 -15.95 -23.36 15.49
CA THR A 174 -15.61 -23.00 16.88
C THR A 174 -14.73 -21.75 17.00
N GLY A 175 -14.35 -21.13 15.89
CA GLY A 175 -13.52 -19.93 15.87
C GLY A 175 -13.14 -19.50 14.46
N TYR A 176 -11.85 -19.23 14.23
CA TYR A 176 -11.35 -18.71 12.95
C TYR A 176 -10.03 -19.38 12.57
N ARG A 177 -9.82 -19.52 11.26
CA ARG A 177 -8.53 -19.81 10.64
C ARG A 177 -7.92 -18.52 10.13
N PHE A 178 -6.67 -18.27 10.46
CA PHE A 178 -5.88 -17.16 9.92
C PHE A 178 -4.71 -17.74 9.13
N GLY A 179 -4.80 -17.73 7.80
CA GLY A 179 -3.85 -18.41 6.92
C GLY A 179 -3.90 -19.92 7.15
N ASP A 180 -2.81 -20.48 7.66
CA ASP A 180 -2.67 -21.89 8.03
C ASP A 180 -2.88 -22.16 9.54
N ILE A 181 -3.18 -21.13 10.32
CA ILE A 181 -3.33 -21.22 11.78
C ILE A 181 -4.80 -21.30 12.17
N ASP A 182 -5.22 -22.45 12.68
CA ASP A 182 -6.55 -22.64 13.26
C ASP A 182 -6.60 -22.17 14.73
N VAL A 183 -7.63 -21.39 15.05
CA VAL A 183 -7.89 -20.85 16.38
C VAL A 183 -9.32 -21.19 16.79
N ASP A 184 -9.45 -22.26 17.58
CA ASP A 184 -10.68 -22.58 18.29
C ASP A 184 -10.80 -21.71 19.54
N PHE A 185 -11.71 -20.74 19.51
CA PHE A 185 -11.87 -19.80 20.60
C PHE A 185 -12.54 -20.43 21.84
N SER A 186 -13.17 -21.62 21.74
CA SER A 186 -13.77 -22.31 22.88
C SER A 186 -12.72 -22.88 23.86
N LEU A 187 -11.47 -23.01 23.40
CA LEU A 187 -10.36 -23.51 24.21
C LEU A 187 -9.77 -22.47 25.16
N TYR A 188 -10.18 -21.20 25.05
CA TYR A 188 -9.61 -20.09 25.81
C TYR A 188 -10.61 -19.49 26.78
N ARG A 189 -10.12 -19.10 27.95
CA ARG A 189 -10.89 -18.37 28.96
C ARG A 189 -11.21 -16.96 28.48
N THR A 190 -10.22 -16.28 27.89
CA THR A 190 -10.39 -14.96 27.28
C THR A 190 -9.61 -14.84 25.97
N VAL A 191 -10.12 -14.02 25.05
CA VAL A 191 -9.45 -13.62 23.80
C VAL A 191 -9.17 -12.13 23.85
N ASN A 192 -7.89 -11.78 23.79
CA ASN A 192 -7.41 -10.42 24.00
C ASN A 192 -6.67 -9.94 22.76
N VAL A 193 -6.82 -8.66 22.41
CA VAL A 193 -6.17 -8.06 21.23
C VAL A 193 -5.19 -6.98 21.65
N LEU A 194 -3.95 -7.10 21.20
CA LEU A 194 -2.93 -6.05 21.34
C LEU A 194 -2.52 -5.57 19.95
N ALA A 195 -2.75 -4.31 19.62
CA ALA A 195 -2.35 -3.74 18.34
C ALA A 195 -1.30 -2.64 18.54
N ILE A 196 -0.13 -2.74 17.89
CA ILE A 196 0.97 -1.77 18.01
C ILE A 196 1.52 -1.44 16.62
N GLY A 197 1.59 -0.16 16.28
CA GLY A 197 2.20 0.32 15.04
C GLY A 197 1.37 1.37 14.29
N LYS A 198 1.90 1.87 13.17
CA LYS A 198 1.23 2.87 12.33
C LYS A 198 -0.12 2.36 11.79
N ALA A 199 -0.23 1.07 11.45
CA ALA A 199 -1.46 0.45 10.95
C ALA A 199 -2.34 -0.17 12.05
N ALA A 200 -1.93 -0.10 13.33
CA ALA A 200 -2.61 -0.78 14.44
C ALA A 200 -4.11 -0.49 14.52
N ARG A 201 -4.50 0.77 14.30
CA ARG A 201 -5.91 1.21 14.32
C ARG A 201 -6.74 0.48 13.27
N ARG A 202 -6.26 0.46 12.01
CA ARG A 202 -6.96 -0.21 10.90
C ARG A 202 -6.97 -1.73 11.08
N MET A 203 -5.86 -2.32 11.51
CA MET A 203 -5.79 -3.76 11.78
C MET A 203 -6.75 -4.18 12.89
N ALA A 204 -6.80 -3.43 13.99
CA ALA A 204 -7.70 -3.72 15.11
C ALA A 204 -9.18 -3.59 14.71
N SER A 205 -9.52 -2.56 13.93
CA SER A 205 -10.88 -2.39 13.41
C SER A 205 -11.28 -3.54 12.47
N ALA A 206 -10.39 -3.94 11.57
CA ALA A 206 -10.65 -5.06 10.66
C ALA A 206 -10.81 -6.39 11.39
N LEU A 207 -9.97 -6.66 12.41
CA LEU A 207 -10.12 -7.84 13.25
C LEU A 207 -11.43 -7.79 14.06
N GLY A 208 -11.79 -6.62 14.62
CA GLY A 208 -13.08 -6.41 15.29
C GLY A 208 -14.25 -6.77 14.37
N ASN A 209 -14.28 -6.28 13.13
CA ASN A 209 -15.32 -6.63 12.16
C ASN A 209 -15.47 -8.15 11.90
N LEU A 210 -14.42 -8.95 12.16
CA LEU A 210 -14.47 -10.40 12.05
C LEU A 210 -14.92 -11.07 13.35
N ILE A 211 -14.37 -10.68 14.50
CA ILE A 211 -14.47 -11.46 15.75
C ILE A 211 -14.86 -10.65 16.99
N GLU A 212 -15.49 -9.48 16.83
CA GLU A 212 -15.81 -8.53 17.92
C GLU A 212 -16.47 -9.21 19.13
N GLU A 213 -17.47 -10.05 18.88
CA GLU A 213 -18.25 -10.75 19.91
C GLU A 213 -17.40 -11.73 20.75
N ARG A 214 -16.23 -12.12 20.25
CA ARG A 214 -15.30 -13.02 20.95
C ARG A 214 -14.20 -12.28 21.70
N ILE A 215 -13.95 -11.01 21.39
CA ILE A 215 -12.89 -10.23 22.04
C ILE A 215 -13.36 -9.77 23.42
N ASP A 216 -12.65 -10.17 24.48
CA ASP A 216 -12.93 -9.77 25.85
C ASP A 216 -12.34 -8.40 26.19
N ALA A 217 -11.10 -8.13 25.74
CA ALA A 217 -10.42 -6.86 25.97
C ALA A 217 -9.42 -6.54 24.84
N GLY A 218 -9.20 -5.25 24.61
CA GLY A 218 -8.25 -4.78 23.61
C GLY A 218 -7.35 -3.66 24.11
N LEU A 219 -6.14 -3.57 23.58
CA LEU A 219 -5.26 -2.42 23.73
C LEU A 219 -4.65 -2.05 22.38
N ILE A 220 -4.78 -0.78 21.99
CA ILE A 220 -4.31 -0.27 20.70
C ILE A 220 -3.33 0.88 20.95
N VAL A 221 -2.14 0.81 20.35
CA VAL A 221 -1.14 1.87 20.31
C VAL A 221 -0.88 2.29 18.87
N SER A 222 -1.21 3.53 18.53
CA SER A 222 -1.02 4.08 17.17
C SER A 222 -0.36 5.46 17.18
N LYS A 223 0.10 5.93 16.01
CA LYS A 223 0.67 7.27 15.81
C LYS A 223 -0.41 8.35 15.81
N THR A 224 -1.59 8.02 15.30
CA THR A 224 -2.68 8.98 15.11
C THR A 224 -3.66 8.96 16.29
N PRO A 225 -4.28 10.11 16.62
CA PRO A 225 -5.35 10.17 17.60
C PRO A 225 -6.57 9.34 17.21
N PHE A 226 -7.32 8.92 18.23
CA PHE A 226 -8.57 8.16 18.09
C PHE A 226 -9.77 9.08 18.19
N GLU A 227 -10.81 8.77 17.42
CA GLU A 227 -12.09 9.46 17.52
C GLU A 227 -12.92 8.91 18.68
N MET A 228 -13.81 9.75 19.23
CA MET A 228 -14.68 9.33 20.33
C MET A 228 -15.65 8.25 19.84
N GLY A 229 -15.63 7.08 20.50
CA GLY A 229 -16.48 5.95 20.13
C GLY A 229 -15.96 5.14 18.93
N GLU A 230 -14.74 5.40 18.45
CA GLU A 230 -14.13 4.63 17.36
C GLU A 230 -13.99 3.15 17.69
N PHE A 231 -13.70 2.82 18.95
CA PHE A 231 -13.64 1.45 19.46
C PHE A 231 -14.58 1.26 20.66
N PRO A 232 -15.11 0.03 20.87
CA PRO A 232 -15.93 -0.28 22.03
C PRO A 232 -15.20 -0.03 23.37
N PRO A 233 -15.93 0.21 24.49
CA PRO A 233 -15.31 0.54 25.79
C PRO A 233 -14.33 -0.49 26.35
N LYS A 234 -14.34 -1.73 25.85
CA LYS A 234 -13.39 -2.79 26.20
C LYS A 234 -11.99 -2.59 25.59
N TYR A 235 -11.82 -1.60 24.71
CA TYR A 235 -10.53 -1.23 24.12
C TYR A 235 -9.91 -0.02 24.83
N ARG A 236 -8.65 -0.17 25.24
CA ARG A 236 -7.81 0.93 25.72
C ARG A 236 -6.95 1.46 24.57
N CYS A 237 -7.13 2.72 24.21
CA CYS A 237 -6.45 3.33 23.07
C CYS A 237 -5.39 4.35 23.51
N PHE A 238 -4.17 4.23 22.99
CA PHE A 238 -3.04 5.09 23.31
C PHE A 238 -2.40 5.66 22.05
N VAL A 239 -2.02 6.94 22.12
CA VAL A 239 -1.28 7.60 21.04
C VAL A 239 0.21 7.64 21.43
N GLY A 240 1.04 6.98 20.63
CA GLY A 240 2.50 7.02 20.76
C GLY A 240 3.12 8.04 19.79
N SER A 241 4.41 8.32 19.97
CA SER A 241 5.16 9.18 19.06
C SER A 241 6.16 8.41 18.20
N HIS A 242 6.29 8.81 16.93
CA HIS A 242 7.22 8.26 15.95
C HIS A 242 7.71 9.38 15.03
N PRO A 243 9.01 9.46 14.68
CA PRO A 243 10.04 8.44 14.91
C PRO A 243 10.66 8.45 16.31
N ASP A 244 10.56 9.56 17.04
CA ASP A 244 11.11 9.68 18.39
C ASP A 244 10.05 9.43 19.48
N PRO A 245 10.35 8.59 20.49
CA PRO A 245 9.42 8.33 21.58
C PRO A 245 9.28 9.53 22.51
N THR A 246 8.07 9.71 23.05
CA THR A 246 7.73 10.74 24.04
C THR A 246 7.20 10.09 25.34
N GLU A 247 6.85 10.90 26.34
CA GLU A 247 6.18 10.39 27.55
C GLU A 247 4.87 9.67 27.23
N ALA A 248 4.18 10.05 26.15
CA ALA A 248 2.99 9.33 25.68
C ALA A 248 3.35 7.91 25.22
N SER A 249 4.51 7.73 24.55
CA SER A 249 5.03 6.40 24.21
C SER A 249 5.38 5.57 25.44
N VAL A 250 5.82 6.22 26.53
CA VAL A 250 6.10 5.54 27.82
C VAL A 250 4.81 5.07 28.48
N LEU A 251 3.81 5.95 28.58
CA LEU A 251 2.49 5.59 29.11
C LEU A 251 1.87 4.44 28.32
N ALA A 252 1.95 4.49 26.99
CA ALA A 252 1.50 3.39 26.13
C ALA A 252 2.27 2.10 26.43
N GLY A 253 3.59 2.17 26.58
CA GLY A 253 4.41 0.99 26.83
C GLY A 253 4.17 0.32 28.19
N GLU A 254 3.97 1.11 29.25
CA GLU A 254 3.57 0.57 30.56
C GLU A 254 2.18 -0.08 30.49
N ALA A 255 1.23 0.53 29.79
CA ALA A 255 -0.10 -0.04 29.60
C ALA A 255 -0.07 -1.36 28.83
N VAL A 256 0.83 -1.51 27.84
CA VAL A 256 1.04 -2.78 27.13
C VAL A 256 1.55 -3.87 28.08
N LEU A 257 2.52 -3.57 28.94
CA LEU A 257 3.05 -4.54 29.92
C LEU A 257 2.01 -4.92 30.96
N GLU A 258 1.23 -3.95 31.44
CA GLU A 258 0.11 -4.19 32.36
C GLU A 258 -0.95 -5.09 31.72
N PHE A 259 -1.34 -4.80 30.47
CA PHE A 259 -2.34 -5.56 29.72
C PHE A 259 -1.89 -7.01 29.49
N ALA A 260 -0.65 -7.22 29.03
CA ALA A 260 -0.09 -8.55 28.87
C ALA A 260 0.05 -9.28 30.22
N GLY A 261 0.45 -8.56 31.29
CA GLY A 261 0.62 -9.10 32.64
C GLY A 261 -0.65 -9.62 33.31
N ALA A 262 -1.83 -9.31 32.77
CA ALA A 262 -3.11 -9.82 33.26
C ALA A 262 -3.47 -11.22 32.72
N LEU A 263 -2.69 -11.73 31.76
CA LEU A 263 -2.95 -13.00 31.06
C LEU A 263 -2.23 -14.20 31.70
N ASN A 264 -2.69 -15.40 31.34
CA ASN A 264 -2.06 -16.67 31.70
C ASN A 264 -2.25 -17.73 30.61
N GLU A 265 -1.81 -18.97 30.88
CA GLU A 265 -1.79 -20.09 29.93
C GLU A 265 -3.16 -20.51 29.36
N LYS A 266 -4.26 -20.03 29.94
CA LYS A 266 -5.64 -20.29 29.49
C LYS A 266 -6.19 -19.20 28.58
N ASP A 267 -5.43 -18.14 28.33
CA ASP A 267 -5.84 -17.01 27.51
C ASP A 267 -5.19 -17.05 26.12
N LEU A 268 -5.83 -16.37 25.18
CA LEU A 268 -5.30 -16.07 23.85
C LEU A 268 -5.01 -14.58 23.76
N LEU A 269 -3.83 -14.24 23.24
CA LEU A 269 -3.42 -12.90 22.87
C LEU A 269 -3.16 -12.84 21.36
N ILE A 270 -4.03 -12.14 20.62
CA ILE A 270 -3.81 -11.83 19.21
C ILE A 270 -3.07 -10.49 19.14
N VAL A 271 -1.85 -10.50 18.59
CA VAL A 271 -0.98 -9.33 18.51
C VAL A 271 -0.89 -8.84 17.06
N LEU A 272 -1.38 -7.64 16.81
CA LEU A 272 -1.37 -6.97 15.51
C LEU A 272 -0.16 -6.03 15.46
N ILE A 273 0.85 -6.36 14.65
CA ILE A 273 2.11 -5.60 14.61
C ILE A 273 2.26 -4.93 13.25
N SER A 274 2.60 -3.64 13.25
CA SER A 274 3.04 -2.93 12.06
C SER A 274 4.21 -1.98 12.35
N GLY A 275 4.77 -1.39 11.30
CA GLY A 275 5.89 -0.46 11.37
C GLY A 275 5.77 0.64 12.44
N GLY A 276 6.90 1.04 13.00
CA GLY A 276 7.00 2.11 14.00
C GLY A 276 6.73 1.71 15.46
N GLY A 277 6.37 0.45 15.73
CA GLY A 277 6.04 -0.01 17.09
C GLY A 277 7.15 0.21 18.14
N SER A 278 8.42 0.21 17.73
CA SER A 278 9.58 0.39 18.61
C SER A 278 9.68 1.77 19.29
N SER A 279 9.08 2.81 18.69
CA SER A 279 9.01 4.17 19.22
C SER A 279 7.61 4.54 19.75
N LEU A 280 6.56 3.93 19.19
CA LEU A 280 5.18 4.17 19.62
C LEU A 280 4.91 3.63 21.03
N ALA A 281 5.54 2.52 21.41
CA ALA A 281 5.49 1.96 22.75
C ALA A 281 6.91 1.69 23.27
N VAL A 282 7.24 2.30 24.41
CA VAL A 282 8.55 2.17 25.06
C VAL A 282 8.31 1.93 26.54
N ALA A 283 8.98 0.96 27.15
CA ALA A 283 8.92 0.75 28.59
C ALA A 283 10.35 0.74 29.15
N PRO A 284 10.89 1.91 29.56
CA PRO A 284 12.27 1.98 30.01
C PRO A 284 12.58 0.94 31.11
N ALA A 285 13.78 0.37 31.05
CA ALA A 285 14.27 -0.51 32.10
C ALA A 285 14.39 0.25 33.44
N LYS A 286 14.34 -0.48 34.55
CA LYS A 286 14.46 0.13 35.88
C LYS A 286 15.78 0.90 35.99
N GLY A 287 15.69 2.19 36.31
CA GLY A 287 16.86 3.07 36.42
C GLY A 287 17.32 3.70 35.10
N VAL A 288 16.59 3.49 34.00
CA VAL A 288 16.82 4.14 32.70
C VAL A 288 15.70 5.13 32.42
N SER A 289 16.06 6.35 32.05
CA SER A 289 15.12 7.40 31.64
C SER A 289 14.86 7.39 30.13
N LEU A 290 13.73 7.96 29.72
CA LEU A 290 13.43 8.17 28.29
C LEU A 290 14.50 9.04 27.61
N ALA A 291 15.04 10.04 28.30
CA ALA A 291 16.09 10.90 27.79
C ALA A 291 17.37 10.12 27.46
N GLU A 292 17.76 9.17 28.31
CA GLU A 292 18.90 8.28 28.06
C GLU A 292 18.66 7.35 26.86
N ILE A 293 17.44 6.80 26.72
CA ILE A 293 17.08 5.99 25.54
C ILE A 293 17.20 6.81 24.25
N ARG A 294 16.68 8.05 24.24
CA ARG A 294 16.75 8.94 23.07
C ARG A 294 18.19 9.30 22.73
N GLU A 295 18.99 9.66 23.72
CA GLU A 295 20.39 10.02 23.53
C GLU A 295 21.23 8.82 23.06
N LEU A 296 20.99 7.63 23.63
CA LEU A 296 21.63 6.39 23.19
C LEU A 296 21.30 6.10 21.72
N ASN A 297 20.02 6.20 21.34
CA ASN A 297 19.59 5.99 19.97
C ASN A 297 20.27 6.97 19.00
N ARG A 298 20.31 8.25 19.35
CA ARG A 298 20.98 9.30 18.55
C ARG A 298 22.46 9.00 18.36
N ARG A 299 23.16 8.56 19.41
CA ARG A 299 24.59 8.21 19.34
C ARG A 299 24.86 6.98 18.49
N LEU A 300 24.04 5.93 18.60
CA LEU A 300 24.21 4.72 17.81
C LEU A 300 23.97 4.98 16.31
N LEU A 301 22.96 5.81 15.98
CA LEU A 301 22.74 6.24 14.60
C LEU A 301 23.92 7.07 14.08
N ALA A 302 24.45 7.99 14.89
CA ALA A 302 25.60 8.82 14.52
C ALA A 302 26.92 8.04 14.40
N SER A 303 27.07 6.89 15.08
CA SER A 303 28.29 6.08 15.03
C SER A 303 28.35 5.15 13.81
N GLY A 304 27.30 5.09 12.99
CA GLY A 304 27.19 4.13 11.89
C GLY A 304 27.01 2.69 12.37
N ALA A 305 26.48 2.49 13.59
CA ALA A 305 26.18 1.15 14.09
C ALA A 305 25.16 0.46 13.17
N SER A 306 25.33 -0.84 12.96
CA SER A 306 24.36 -1.63 12.20
C SER A 306 23.01 -1.69 12.91
N ILE A 307 21.94 -1.94 12.15
CA ILE A 307 20.59 -2.07 12.72
C ILE A 307 20.50 -3.19 13.77
N HIS A 308 21.28 -4.26 13.60
CA HIS A 308 21.39 -5.35 14.56
C HIS A 308 22.01 -4.87 15.88
N GLU A 309 23.13 -4.14 15.84
CA GLU A 309 23.78 -3.59 17.04
C GLU A 309 22.87 -2.59 17.78
N ILE A 310 22.17 -1.74 17.01
CA ILE A 310 21.18 -0.80 17.54
C ILE A 310 20.07 -1.56 18.27
N ASN A 311 19.49 -2.58 17.63
CA ASN A 311 18.38 -3.35 18.20
C ASN A 311 18.82 -4.17 19.42
N GLU A 312 19.99 -4.80 19.40
CA GLU A 312 20.54 -5.51 20.57
C GLU A 312 20.74 -4.57 21.76
N THR A 313 21.18 -3.35 21.51
CA THR A 313 21.32 -2.34 22.56
C THR A 313 19.94 -1.91 23.09
N ARG A 314 18.98 -1.63 22.19
CA ARG A 314 17.61 -1.24 22.56
C ARG A 314 16.92 -2.31 23.42
N LYS A 315 17.12 -3.60 23.14
CA LYS A 315 16.57 -4.73 23.93
C LYS A 315 17.03 -4.73 25.39
N ARG A 316 18.20 -4.16 25.70
CA ARG A 316 18.75 -4.14 27.07
C ARG A 316 18.23 -2.99 27.93
N VAL A 317 17.76 -1.91 27.29
CA VAL A 317 17.35 -0.67 27.97
C VAL A 317 15.82 -0.48 28.00
N ASP A 318 15.08 -1.41 27.41
CA ASP A 318 13.62 -1.35 27.28
C ASP A 318 13.01 -2.73 27.58
N ARG A 319 12.02 -2.76 28.47
CA ARG A 319 11.36 -3.97 28.97
C ARG A 319 10.38 -4.59 27.99
N LEU A 320 9.86 -3.85 27.00
CA LEU A 320 8.95 -4.39 25.98
C LEU A 320 9.68 -5.18 24.90
N LYS A 321 10.89 -4.74 24.56
CA LYS A 321 11.66 -5.26 23.42
C LYS A 321 12.22 -6.65 23.74
N GLY A 322 12.56 -7.40 22.70
CA GLY A 322 13.20 -8.72 22.82
C GLY A 322 12.39 -9.71 23.68
N GLY A 323 11.10 -9.83 23.44
CA GLY A 323 10.21 -10.77 24.10
C GLY A 323 9.51 -10.24 25.36
N GLY A 324 9.56 -8.93 25.62
CA GLY A 324 8.97 -8.34 26.82
C GLY A 324 7.47 -8.60 26.97
N VAL A 325 6.71 -8.46 25.89
CA VAL A 325 5.28 -8.76 25.86
C VAL A 325 5.04 -10.25 26.06
N ALA A 326 5.80 -11.10 25.36
CA ALA A 326 5.66 -12.55 25.50
C ALA A 326 5.97 -13.05 26.93
N ARG A 327 6.98 -12.48 27.60
CA ARG A 327 7.30 -12.79 29.00
C ARG A 327 6.20 -12.28 29.95
N ALA A 328 5.65 -11.09 29.71
CA ALA A 328 4.57 -10.55 30.52
C ALA A 328 3.28 -11.37 30.39
N ALA A 329 3.00 -11.96 29.23
CA ALA A 329 1.77 -12.72 28.94
C ALA A 329 1.59 -14.04 29.73
N GLY A 330 2.53 -14.39 30.62
CA GLY A 330 2.32 -15.47 31.59
C GLY A 330 2.07 -16.86 30.98
N GLY A 331 2.54 -17.12 29.76
CA GLY A 331 2.33 -18.39 29.05
C GLY A 331 1.06 -18.47 28.20
N ALA A 332 0.30 -17.38 28.05
CA ALA A 332 -0.81 -17.29 27.09
C ALA A 332 -0.38 -17.72 25.68
N ARG A 333 -1.31 -18.26 24.88
CA ARG A 333 -1.05 -18.45 23.44
C ARG A 333 -0.98 -17.09 22.78
N ILE A 334 0.04 -16.86 21.96
CA ILE A 334 0.23 -15.62 21.23
C ILE A 334 0.13 -15.91 19.74
N LEU A 335 -0.76 -15.22 19.05
CA LEU A 335 -0.85 -15.21 17.59
C LEU A 335 -0.44 -13.82 17.10
N ASN A 336 0.72 -13.71 16.45
CA ASN A 336 1.14 -12.47 15.81
C ASN A 336 0.60 -12.41 14.37
N LEU A 337 -0.09 -11.33 14.02
CA LEU A 337 -0.46 -10.98 12.65
C LEU A 337 0.32 -9.72 12.26
N ILE A 338 1.27 -9.86 11.33
CA ILE A 338 2.35 -8.89 11.14
C ILE A 338 2.30 -8.27 9.74
N LEU A 339 2.28 -6.95 9.68
CA LEU A 339 2.49 -6.14 8.48
C LEU A 339 3.90 -5.53 8.55
N SER A 340 4.83 -6.04 7.76
CA SER A 340 6.27 -5.73 7.88
C SER A 340 6.73 -4.63 6.93
N ASP A 341 7.40 -3.63 7.50
CA ASP A 341 8.25 -2.67 6.79
C ASP A 341 9.76 -2.95 7.01
N VAL A 342 10.12 -4.18 7.38
CA VAL A 342 11.50 -4.62 7.60
C VAL A 342 11.92 -5.54 6.46
N ILE A 343 12.95 -5.13 5.71
CA ILE A 343 13.54 -5.95 4.65
C ILE A 343 14.04 -7.29 5.22
N GLY A 344 13.60 -8.39 4.60
CA GLY A 344 13.92 -9.75 5.03
C GLY A 344 13.06 -10.29 6.16
N ASN A 345 12.10 -9.51 6.69
CA ASN A 345 11.07 -9.96 7.63
C ASN A 345 11.59 -10.61 8.93
N ASP A 346 12.75 -10.19 9.44
CA ASP A 346 13.27 -10.69 10.71
C ASP A 346 12.37 -10.26 11.89
N LEU A 347 11.67 -11.23 12.47
CA LEU A 347 10.76 -11.04 13.60
C LEU A 347 11.45 -10.38 14.81
N ALA A 348 12.75 -10.65 15.03
CA ALA A 348 13.50 -10.04 16.13
C ALA A 348 13.77 -8.54 15.92
N THR A 349 13.69 -8.09 14.68
CA THR A 349 13.88 -6.71 14.25
C THR A 349 12.55 -5.95 14.16
N ILE A 350 11.48 -6.59 13.67
CA ILE A 350 10.14 -5.99 13.58
C ILE A 350 9.65 -5.55 14.95
N ALA A 351 9.40 -4.25 15.12
CA ALA A 351 9.08 -3.62 16.41
C ALA A 351 10.07 -3.97 17.55
N SER A 352 11.31 -4.36 17.22
CA SER A 352 12.30 -4.92 18.16
C SER A 352 11.85 -6.20 18.87
N GLY A 353 11.02 -7.02 18.20
CA GLY A 353 10.62 -8.36 18.62
C GLY A 353 9.93 -8.43 19.97
N PRO A 354 8.84 -7.70 20.23
CA PRO A 354 8.20 -7.65 21.56
C PRO A 354 7.64 -9.01 22.01
N THR A 355 7.32 -9.88 21.05
CA THR A 355 6.81 -11.25 21.28
C THR A 355 7.81 -12.33 20.88
N VAL A 356 9.05 -11.96 20.53
CA VAL A 356 10.09 -12.93 20.16
C VAL A 356 10.91 -13.30 21.39
N LEU A 357 10.70 -14.52 21.88
CA LEU A 357 11.44 -15.10 22.99
C LEU A 357 12.80 -15.67 22.53
N ALA A 358 13.80 -15.67 23.42
CA ALA A 358 14.99 -16.46 23.17
C ALA A 358 14.64 -17.96 23.24
N LYS A 359 15.39 -18.82 22.54
CA LYS A 359 15.15 -20.29 22.52
C LYS A 359 15.10 -20.93 23.92
N GLU A 360 15.70 -20.28 24.91
CA GLU A 360 15.84 -20.75 26.28
C GLU A 360 14.67 -20.33 27.19
N ASP A 361 13.85 -19.35 26.76
CA ASP A 361 12.76 -18.74 27.54
C ASP A 361 11.44 -19.53 27.48
N GLY A 362 11.50 -20.84 27.20
CA GLY A 362 10.35 -21.68 26.83
C GLY A 362 9.14 -21.60 27.77
N GLY A 363 7.95 -21.43 27.18
CA GLY A 363 6.66 -21.48 27.90
C GLY A 363 5.44 -21.01 27.10
N ALA A 364 5.59 -19.95 26.29
CA ALA A 364 4.48 -19.43 25.47
C ALA A 364 4.36 -20.17 24.12
N ARG A 365 3.12 -20.48 23.72
CA ARG A 365 2.82 -20.98 22.36
C ARG A 365 2.69 -19.77 21.44
N ILE A 366 3.76 -19.44 20.71
CA ILE A 366 3.83 -18.26 19.85
C ILE A 366 3.84 -18.70 18.40
N GLU A 367 2.83 -18.27 17.66
CA GLU A 367 2.72 -18.45 16.21
C GLU A 367 2.71 -17.07 15.56
N SER A 368 3.35 -16.94 14.40
CA SER A 368 3.48 -15.65 13.71
C SER A 368 3.17 -15.82 12.24
N LEU A 369 2.25 -15.00 11.74
CA LEU A 369 1.89 -14.94 10.34
C LEU A 369 2.26 -13.57 9.79
N MET A 370 3.08 -13.57 8.74
CA MET A 370 3.30 -12.36 7.93
C MET A 370 2.07 -12.18 7.04
N ILE A 371 1.26 -11.17 7.33
CA ILE A 371 0.04 -10.91 6.57
C ILE A 371 0.32 -10.03 5.36
N GLY A 372 1.38 -9.22 5.39
CA GLY A 372 1.82 -8.42 4.26
C GLY A 372 3.22 -7.84 4.44
N ASP A 373 3.91 -7.64 3.31
CA ASP A 373 5.27 -7.13 3.21
C ASP A 373 5.52 -6.53 1.81
N VAL A 374 6.77 -6.13 1.53
CA VAL A 374 7.13 -5.57 0.21
C VAL A 374 6.92 -6.55 -0.93
N GLY A 375 7.05 -7.86 -0.67
CA GLY A 375 6.75 -8.92 -1.64
C GLY A 375 5.28 -8.90 -2.07
N THR A 376 4.39 -8.68 -1.11
CA THR A 376 2.93 -8.53 -1.36
C THR A 376 2.65 -7.38 -2.34
N ALA A 377 3.35 -6.25 -2.18
CA ALA A 377 3.23 -5.11 -3.07
C ALA A 377 3.79 -5.40 -4.48
N ILE A 378 4.95 -6.05 -4.57
CA ILE A 378 5.55 -6.48 -5.85
C ILE A 378 4.63 -7.47 -6.58
N ASP A 379 4.04 -8.42 -5.86
CA ASP A 379 3.13 -9.42 -6.42
C ASP A 379 1.86 -8.77 -6.98
N ALA A 380 1.28 -7.81 -6.25
CA ALA A 380 0.13 -7.06 -6.71
C ALA A 380 0.43 -6.26 -7.99
N ALA A 381 1.60 -5.59 -8.04
CA ALA A 381 2.02 -4.86 -9.22
C ALA A 381 2.25 -5.80 -10.41
N ALA A 382 2.97 -6.89 -10.21
CA ALA A 382 3.26 -7.90 -11.24
C ALA A 382 1.97 -8.52 -11.80
N LYS A 383 1.06 -8.97 -10.93
CA LYS A 383 -0.21 -9.58 -11.33
C LYS A 383 -1.07 -8.62 -12.14
N THR A 384 -1.14 -7.37 -11.71
CA THR A 384 -1.90 -6.34 -12.42
C THR A 384 -1.29 -6.06 -13.79
N ALA A 385 0.03 -5.88 -13.86
CA ALA A 385 0.74 -5.63 -15.12
C ALA A 385 0.64 -6.81 -16.10
N LEU A 386 0.68 -8.06 -15.62
CA LEU A 386 0.42 -9.26 -16.45
C LEU A 386 -0.96 -9.18 -17.11
N GLY A 387 -1.98 -8.69 -16.39
CA GLY A 387 -3.32 -8.45 -16.94
C GLY A 387 -3.37 -7.41 -18.06
N PHE A 388 -2.41 -6.48 -18.08
CA PHE A 388 -2.19 -5.52 -19.17
C PHE A 388 -1.23 -6.03 -20.26
N GLY A 389 -0.82 -7.30 -20.21
CA GLY A 389 0.03 -7.94 -21.22
C GLY A 389 1.53 -7.77 -21.03
N PHE A 390 1.97 -7.17 -19.92
CA PHE A 390 3.40 -6.95 -19.63
C PHE A 390 4.14 -8.26 -19.37
N GLU A 391 5.39 -8.31 -19.80
CA GLU A 391 6.39 -9.20 -19.26
C GLU A 391 6.96 -8.63 -17.96
N ILE A 392 7.20 -9.48 -16.95
CA ILE A 392 7.65 -9.04 -15.64
C ILE A 392 9.10 -9.44 -15.41
N VAL A 393 9.93 -8.47 -15.05
CA VAL A 393 11.32 -8.68 -14.60
C VAL A 393 11.41 -8.28 -13.13
N ARG A 394 11.56 -9.26 -12.23
CA ARG A 394 11.76 -8.99 -10.80
C ARG A 394 13.25 -8.88 -10.50
N VAL A 395 13.62 -7.89 -9.70
CA VAL A 395 14.96 -7.71 -9.16
C VAL A 395 14.91 -8.08 -7.67
N ASP A 396 15.52 -9.21 -7.32
CA ASP A 396 15.43 -9.79 -5.98
C ASP A 396 16.29 -9.02 -4.97
N GLU A 397 17.37 -8.37 -5.40
CA GLU A 397 18.19 -7.55 -4.52
C GLU A 397 17.38 -6.35 -4.01
N PRO A 398 17.18 -6.21 -2.68
CA PRO A 398 16.43 -5.09 -2.14
C PRO A 398 17.03 -3.75 -2.52
N ILE A 399 16.18 -2.72 -2.64
CA ILE A 399 16.67 -1.33 -2.73
C ILE A 399 17.44 -1.04 -1.44
N SER A 400 18.66 -0.52 -1.60
CA SER A 400 19.52 -0.05 -0.52
C SER A 400 20.56 0.92 -1.09
N GLY A 401 21.02 1.85 -0.26
CA GLY A 401 22.01 2.86 -0.62
C GLY A 401 21.43 4.26 -0.83
N GLU A 402 22.25 5.13 -1.43
CA GLU A 402 21.91 6.53 -1.66
C GLU A 402 20.87 6.67 -2.78
N ALA A 403 19.75 7.33 -2.49
CA ALA A 403 18.58 7.46 -3.35
C ALA A 403 18.91 7.89 -4.78
N ARG A 404 19.70 8.95 -4.95
CA ARG A 404 20.07 9.48 -6.28
C ARG A 404 20.85 8.46 -7.13
N GLU A 405 21.70 7.65 -6.50
CA GLU A 405 22.50 6.63 -7.19
C GLU A 405 21.65 5.41 -7.55
N VAL A 406 20.73 5.01 -6.65
CA VAL A 406 19.72 3.99 -6.91
C VAL A 406 18.89 4.38 -8.14
N GLY A 407 18.43 5.63 -8.19
CA GLY A 407 17.63 6.17 -9.30
C GLY A 407 18.34 6.11 -10.64
N LYS A 408 19.59 6.59 -10.65
CA LYS A 408 20.45 6.56 -11.83
C LYS A 408 20.69 5.12 -12.32
N ALA A 409 21.08 4.21 -11.43
CA ALA A 409 21.36 2.81 -11.77
C ALA A 409 20.10 2.09 -12.30
N PHE A 410 18.94 2.35 -11.70
CA PHE A 410 17.68 1.76 -12.16
C PHE A 410 17.26 2.31 -13.53
N ALA A 411 17.47 3.60 -13.79
CA ALA A 411 17.27 4.21 -15.11
C ALA A 411 18.22 3.64 -16.18
N GLU A 412 19.48 3.38 -15.83
CA GLU A 412 20.44 2.72 -16.73
C GLU A 412 19.96 1.31 -17.10
N ARG A 413 19.37 0.57 -16.14
CA ARG A 413 18.76 -0.73 -16.40
C ARG A 413 17.57 -0.63 -17.36
N ILE A 414 16.66 0.33 -17.16
CA ILE A 414 15.53 0.59 -18.08
C ILE A 414 16.05 0.85 -19.49
N ARG A 415 17.09 1.70 -19.62
CA ARG A 415 17.70 2.03 -20.91
C ARG A 415 18.32 0.81 -21.60
N SER A 416 19.03 -0.04 -20.85
CA SER A 416 19.61 -1.28 -21.38
C SER A 416 18.52 -2.19 -21.95
N VAL A 417 17.50 -2.50 -21.15
CA VAL A 417 16.40 -3.38 -21.58
C VAL A 417 15.63 -2.77 -22.76
N ARG A 418 15.42 -1.45 -22.79
CA ARG A 418 14.78 -0.78 -23.94
C ARG A 418 15.59 -0.93 -25.23
N SER A 419 16.91 -0.86 -25.13
CA SER A 419 17.83 -0.92 -26.28
C SER A 419 17.95 -2.32 -26.89
N GLU A 420 17.67 -3.35 -26.10
CA GLU A 420 17.66 -4.76 -26.52
C GLU A 420 16.34 -5.19 -27.17
N ARG A 421 15.33 -4.29 -27.22
CA ARG A 421 13.98 -4.61 -27.70
C ARG A 421 13.69 -4.09 -29.10
N GLU A 422 13.24 -5.03 -29.93
CA GLU A 422 12.75 -4.77 -31.27
C GLU A 422 11.36 -4.10 -31.24
N PRO A 423 11.00 -3.28 -32.25
CA PRO A 423 9.66 -2.76 -32.42
C PRO A 423 8.60 -3.88 -32.40
N GLY A 424 7.51 -3.68 -31.64
CA GLY A 424 6.43 -4.66 -31.49
C GLY A 424 6.69 -5.75 -30.44
N SER A 425 7.81 -5.71 -29.72
CA SER A 425 8.01 -6.53 -28.52
C SER A 425 6.91 -6.24 -27.48
N ARG A 426 6.58 -7.23 -26.65
CA ARG A 426 5.66 -7.04 -25.53
C ARG A 426 6.17 -5.91 -24.60
N PRO A 427 5.30 -5.19 -23.88
CA PRO A 427 5.78 -4.23 -22.89
C PRO A 427 6.43 -4.97 -21.70
N VAL A 428 7.34 -4.31 -20.99
CA VAL A 428 8.04 -4.85 -19.80
C VAL A 428 7.82 -3.98 -18.60
N LEU A 429 7.63 -4.63 -17.46
CA LEU A 429 7.68 -4.01 -16.15
C LEU A 429 8.82 -4.61 -15.34
N ILE A 430 9.81 -3.78 -15.01
CA ILE A 430 10.89 -4.12 -14.09
C ILE A 430 10.46 -3.72 -12.68
N LEU A 431 10.46 -4.66 -11.73
CA LEU A 431 10.04 -4.44 -10.35
C LEU A 431 11.19 -4.63 -9.37
N ARG A 432 11.32 -3.71 -8.44
CA ARG A 432 12.24 -3.82 -7.31
C ARG A 432 11.61 -3.17 -6.07
N GLY A 433 11.73 -3.83 -4.92
CA GLY A 433 11.26 -3.30 -3.64
C GLY A 433 12.39 -3.15 -2.64
N GLY A 434 12.22 -2.27 -1.67
CA GLY A 434 13.20 -2.03 -0.62
C GLY A 434 13.12 -0.63 -0.06
N GLU A 435 14.22 -0.10 0.45
CA GLU A 435 14.26 1.23 1.04
C GLU A 435 15.59 1.92 0.75
N SER A 436 15.53 3.11 0.15
CA SER A 436 16.72 3.93 -0.07
C SER A 436 16.94 4.90 1.08
N THR A 437 18.10 5.54 1.11
CA THR A 437 18.46 6.57 2.10
C THR A 437 18.87 7.84 1.39
N VAL A 438 18.63 8.99 2.04
CA VAL A 438 19.07 10.30 1.55
C VAL A 438 20.06 10.87 2.54
N THR A 439 21.25 11.19 2.05
CA THR A 439 22.19 12.01 2.82
C THR A 439 21.78 13.48 2.69
N LEU A 440 21.23 14.05 3.77
CA LEU A 440 20.87 15.47 3.81
C LEU A 440 22.13 16.36 3.76
N ARG A 441 22.22 17.20 2.72
CA ARG A 441 23.32 18.15 2.48
C ARG A 441 22.82 19.59 2.38
N GLY A 442 21.60 19.78 1.90
CA GLY A 442 20.98 21.09 1.71
C GLY A 442 19.79 21.36 2.61
N ASP A 443 19.09 22.45 2.30
CA ASP A 443 17.90 22.97 2.97
C ASP A 443 16.61 22.76 2.16
N GLY A 444 16.69 21.92 1.13
CA GLY A 444 15.60 21.64 0.19
C GLY A 444 14.49 20.78 0.79
N PHE A 445 13.44 20.62 0.00
CA PHE A 445 12.25 19.86 0.35
C PHE A 445 12.10 18.65 -0.58
N GLY A 446 11.91 17.47 -0.02
CA GLY A 446 11.85 16.23 -0.78
C GLY A 446 11.86 14.99 0.12
N GLY A 447 11.98 13.83 -0.52
CA GLY A 447 12.10 12.54 0.14
C GLY A 447 12.94 11.58 -0.69
N ARG A 448 13.08 10.34 -0.22
CA ARG A 448 13.97 9.35 -0.82
C ARG A 448 13.45 8.83 -2.16
N ASN A 449 12.13 8.68 -2.33
CA ASN A 449 11.53 8.28 -3.60
C ASN A 449 11.64 9.40 -4.62
N LEU A 450 11.36 10.65 -4.22
CA LEU A 450 11.52 11.84 -5.06
C LEU A 450 12.98 12.06 -5.44
N GLU A 451 13.94 11.84 -4.54
CA GLU A 451 15.36 11.94 -4.86
C GLU A 451 15.84 10.79 -5.76
N THR A 452 15.30 9.59 -5.58
CA THR A 452 15.49 8.45 -6.51
C THR A 452 14.95 8.78 -7.90
N ALA A 453 13.74 9.35 -7.98
CA ALA A 453 13.17 9.81 -9.25
C ALA A 453 14.04 10.90 -9.89
N LEU A 454 14.50 11.88 -9.11
CA LEU A 454 15.34 12.97 -9.60
C LEU A 454 16.67 12.46 -10.18
N GLY A 455 17.29 11.46 -9.54
CA GLY A 455 18.50 10.79 -10.03
C GLY A 455 18.33 10.06 -11.36
N ALA A 456 17.10 9.73 -11.76
CA ALA A 456 16.79 9.08 -13.04
C ALA A 456 16.55 10.04 -14.21
N VAL A 457 16.24 11.32 -13.94
CA VAL A 457 15.75 12.26 -14.97
C VAL A 457 16.76 12.45 -16.10
N GLU A 458 18.04 12.63 -15.78
CA GLU A 458 19.08 12.83 -16.79
C GLU A 458 19.25 11.58 -17.67
N THR A 459 19.32 10.41 -17.04
CA THR A 459 19.52 9.12 -17.72
C THR A 459 18.38 8.75 -18.67
N LEU A 460 17.13 9.07 -18.31
CA LEU A 460 15.95 8.79 -19.15
C LEU A 460 15.69 9.88 -20.19
N SER A 461 16.28 11.07 -20.06
CA SER A 461 16.02 12.22 -20.92
C SER A 461 16.12 11.89 -22.41
N GLY A 462 15.07 12.21 -23.16
CA GLY A 462 14.96 11.95 -24.60
C GLY A 462 14.60 10.51 -24.99
N LEU A 463 14.49 9.58 -24.05
CA LEU A 463 14.11 8.19 -24.33
C LEU A 463 12.58 8.04 -24.42
N SER A 464 12.08 7.63 -25.58
CA SER A 464 10.65 7.40 -25.82
C SER A 464 10.19 6.02 -25.35
N GLY A 465 8.94 5.91 -24.91
CA GLY A 465 8.32 4.63 -24.57
C GLY A 465 8.85 4.02 -23.28
N VAL A 466 9.29 4.86 -22.33
CA VAL A 466 9.73 4.41 -21.00
C VAL A 466 9.14 5.29 -19.91
N ALA A 467 8.95 4.72 -18.73
CA ALA A 467 8.70 5.46 -17.51
C ALA A 467 9.35 4.78 -16.31
N LEU A 468 9.82 5.56 -15.34
CA LEU A 468 10.14 5.10 -14.00
C LEU A 468 9.09 5.65 -13.04
N VAL A 469 8.53 4.78 -12.22
CA VAL A 469 7.68 5.17 -11.08
C VAL A 469 8.42 4.80 -9.80
N THR A 470 8.56 5.79 -8.91
CA THR A 470 9.06 5.63 -7.54
C THR A 470 7.88 5.82 -6.59
N PHE A 471 7.74 4.93 -5.60
CA PHE A 471 6.50 4.89 -4.82
C PHE A 471 6.73 4.42 -3.38
N ALA A 472 6.50 5.31 -2.42
CA ALA A 472 6.35 5.04 -1.00
C ALA A 472 4.96 4.43 -0.76
N THR A 473 4.93 3.21 -0.23
CA THR A 473 3.66 2.49 -0.05
C THR A 473 2.77 3.07 1.06
N ASP A 474 3.34 3.87 1.96
CA ASP A 474 2.57 4.63 2.96
C ASP A 474 1.93 5.90 2.42
N GLY A 475 2.26 6.29 1.19
CA GLY A 475 1.70 7.45 0.50
C GLY A 475 2.43 8.76 0.80
N GLU A 476 3.50 8.73 1.61
CA GLU A 476 4.25 9.90 2.07
C GLU A 476 5.76 9.69 1.89
N ASP A 477 6.40 10.50 1.05
CA ASP A 477 7.85 10.47 0.84
C ASP A 477 8.52 11.66 1.52
N GLY A 478 9.23 11.39 2.61
CA GLY A 478 9.80 12.44 3.45
C GLY A 478 8.73 13.32 4.11
N PRO A 479 9.01 14.60 4.42
CA PRO A 479 8.03 15.52 4.97
C PRO A 479 7.09 16.13 3.89
N THR A 480 6.72 15.37 2.85
CA THR A 480 5.94 15.87 1.70
C THR A 480 4.55 15.23 1.59
N ASP A 481 3.68 15.77 0.72
CA ASP A 481 2.36 15.19 0.40
C ASP A 481 2.39 14.19 -0.77
N ALA A 482 3.58 13.90 -1.30
CA ALA A 482 3.77 13.01 -2.42
C ALA A 482 4.28 11.66 -1.95
N ALA A 483 3.79 10.57 -2.55
CA ALA A 483 4.31 9.23 -2.36
C ALA A 483 5.58 8.98 -3.19
N GLY A 484 5.89 9.86 -4.14
CA GLY A 484 7.01 9.71 -5.07
C GLY A 484 6.71 10.42 -6.39
N ALA A 485 7.35 9.97 -7.46
CA ALA A 485 7.21 10.59 -8.78
C ALA A 485 7.32 9.62 -9.95
N ILE A 486 6.78 10.07 -11.08
CA ILE A 486 6.82 9.43 -12.39
C ILE A 486 7.77 10.21 -13.29
N VAL A 487 8.76 9.53 -13.84
CA VAL A 487 9.81 10.08 -14.69
C VAL A 487 9.74 9.42 -16.06
N THR A 488 9.60 10.23 -17.09
CA THR A 488 9.65 9.82 -18.51
C THR A 488 10.80 10.51 -19.22
N GLY A 489 11.09 10.14 -20.46
CA GLY A 489 12.10 10.85 -21.25
C GLY A 489 11.78 12.31 -21.56
N ASP A 490 10.54 12.75 -21.34
CA ASP A 490 10.13 14.15 -21.52
C ASP A 490 10.24 14.99 -20.23
N THR A 491 10.46 14.37 -19.07
CA THR A 491 10.39 15.02 -17.74
C THR A 491 11.44 16.12 -17.58
N ALA A 492 12.61 16.01 -18.21
CA ALA A 492 13.65 17.03 -18.13
C ALA A 492 13.22 18.37 -18.77
N ARG A 493 12.39 18.35 -19.83
CA ARG A 493 12.07 19.56 -20.61
C ARG A 493 11.28 20.59 -19.80
N PRO A 494 10.18 20.24 -19.09
CA PRO A 494 9.47 21.18 -18.23
C PRO A 494 10.33 21.77 -17.11
N GLY A 495 11.19 20.96 -16.46
CA GLY A 495 12.08 21.44 -15.40
C GLY A 495 13.08 22.49 -15.91
N VAL A 496 13.69 22.24 -17.07
CA VAL A 496 14.58 23.22 -17.72
C VAL A 496 13.82 24.48 -18.14
N ALA A 497 12.61 24.34 -18.68
CA ALA A 497 11.76 25.48 -19.05
C ALA A 497 11.35 26.34 -17.84
N ALA A 498 11.23 25.74 -16.66
CA ALA A 498 11.01 26.43 -15.39
C ALA A 498 12.29 27.05 -14.79
N GLY A 499 13.43 26.94 -15.46
CA GLY A 499 14.71 27.48 -15.00
C GLY A 499 15.39 26.64 -13.91
N LEU A 500 14.91 25.42 -13.65
CA LEU A 500 15.45 24.53 -12.62
C LEU A 500 16.61 23.69 -13.18
N LYS A 501 17.66 23.53 -12.36
CA LYS A 501 18.82 22.69 -12.66
C LYS A 501 18.77 21.41 -11.84
N LEU A 502 18.89 20.25 -12.51
CA LEU A 502 18.89 18.94 -11.87
C LEU A 502 19.98 18.80 -10.80
N SER A 503 21.21 19.23 -11.13
CA SER A 503 22.35 19.15 -10.20
C SER A 503 22.10 19.97 -8.93
N GLU A 504 21.53 21.17 -9.07
CA GLU A 504 21.22 22.04 -7.94
C GLU A 504 20.12 21.45 -7.05
N ALA A 505 19.06 20.90 -7.66
CA ALA A 505 17.99 20.23 -6.93
C ALA A 505 18.52 19.02 -6.13
N LEU A 506 19.42 18.22 -6.72
CA LEU A 506 20.07 17.10 -6.01
C LEU A 506 21.04 17.56 -4.91
N GLU A 507 21.84 18.61 -5.15
CA GLU A 507 22.76 19.16 -4.14
C GLU A 507 22.02 19.73 -2.94
N ARG A 508 20.88 20.37 -3.17
CA ARG A 508 20.06 20.98 -2.13
C ARG A 508 19.08 20.01 -1.45
N ASN A 509 18.92 18.78 -1.96
CA ASN A 509 17.84 17.86 -1.60
C ASN A 509 16.43 18.48 -1.84
N ASP A 510 16.25 19.23 -2.93
CA ASP A 510 15.02 19.96 -3.28
C ASP A 510 14.22 19.27 -4.40
N SER A 511 14.07 17.95 -4.32
CA SER A 511 13.43 17.13 -5.36
C SER A 511 11.94 17.39 -5.51
N TYR A 512 11.24 17.77 -4.44
CA TYR A 512 9.81 18.09 -4.49
C TYR A 512 9.52 19.26 -5.42
N ARG A 513 10.22 20.39 -5.23
CA ARG A 513 10.02 21.59 -6.07
C ARG A 513 10.34 21.33 -7.54
N TYR A 514 11.33 20.47 -7.82
CA TYR A 514 11.62 20.04 -9.18
C TYR A 514 10.42 19.37 -9.83
N PHE A 515 9.82 18.37 -9.18
CA PHE A 515 8.67 17.65 -9.73
C PHE A 515 7.35 18.42 -9.65
N GLU A 516 7.22 19.38 -8.75
CA GLU A 516 6.10 20.33 -8.75
C GLU A 516 6.09 21.17 -10.04
N ALA A 517 7.26 21.67 -10.46
CA ALA A 517 7.37 22.43 -11.70
C ALA A 517 7.39 21.52 -12.94
N ALA A 518 8.06 20.37 -12.87
CA ALA A 518 8.21 19.48 -14.01
C ALA A 518 6.97 18.60 -14.27
N GLY A 519 6.12 18.45 -13.26
CA GLY A 519 5.05 17.45 -13.23
C GLY A 519 5.58 16.06 -12.85
N GLY A 520 4.65 15.14 -12.56
CA GLY A 520 4.98 13.74 -12.28
C GLY A 520 4.86 13.34 -10.81
N LEU A 521 4.60 14.26 -9.88
CA LEU A 521 4.30 13.94 -8.49
C LEU A 521 3.14 12.94 -8.38
N ILE A 522 3.28 11.96 -7.50
CA ILE A 522 2.23 11.00 -7.15
C ILE A 522 1.65 11.43 -5.80
N ARG A 523 0.44 11.98 -5.80
CA ARG A 523 -0.26 12.42 -4.59
C ARG A 523 -1.50 11.56 -4.38
N ILE A 524 -1.40 10.61 -3.46
CA ILE A 524 -2.47 9.63 -3.17
C ILE A 524 -3.00 9.72 -1.73
N GLY A 525 -2.37 10.57 -0.91
CA GLY A 525 -2.61 10.64 0.53
C GLY A 525 -2.11 9.40 1.28
N SER A 526 -2.14 9.47 2.61
CA SER A 526 -1.72 8.35 3.47
C SER A 526 -2.55 7.09 3.17
N THR A 527 -1.86 5.97 2.92
CA THR A 527 -2.51 4.68 2.69
C THR A 527 -2.87 3.97 4.00
N GLY A 528 -2.31 4.40 5.13
CA GLY A 528 -2.47 3.70 6.42
C GLY A 528 -1.83 2.31 6.46
N SER A 529 -0.96 2.00 5.50
CA SER A 529 -0.12 0.80 5.41
C SER A 529 1.33 1.22 5.17
N ASN A 530 2.32 0.36 5.41
CA ASN A 530 3.70 0.62 5.02
C ASN A 530 4.41 -0.71 4.82
N VAL A 531 4.90 -0.95 3.62
CA VAL A 531 5.74 -2.10 3.27
C VAL A 531 6.94 -1.66 2.42
N ASN A 532 7.53 -0.53 2.79
CA ASN A 532 8.68 0.13 2.13
C ASN A 532 8.34 0.75 0.76
N ASP A 533 9.35 0.88 -0.11
CA ASP A 533 9.27 1.55 -1.40
C ASP A 533 9.24 0.55 -2.57
N LEU A 534 8.65 0.97 -3.69
CA LEU A 534 8.69 0.29 -4.98
C LEU A 534 9.35 1.15 -6.06
N LEU A 535 10.20 0.51 -6.88
CA LEU A 535 10.64 1.02 -8.17
C LEU A 535 10.01 0.17 -9.28
N MET A 536 9.35 0.85 -10.20
CA MET A 536 8.66 0.25 -11.33
C MET A 536 9.17 0.88 -12.63
N GLY A 537 9.93 0.11 -13.41
CA GLY A 537 10.47 0.52 -14.70
C GLY A 537 9.62 -0.01 -15.83
N PHE A 538 8.87 0.88 -16.47
CA PHE A 538 7.99 0.58 -17.60
C PHE A 538 8.72 0.78 -18.92
N ILE A 539 8.58 -0.20 -19.81
CA ILE A 539 9.03 -0.15 -21.21
C ILE A 539 7.83 -0.54 -22.05
N PHE A 540 7.32 0.42 -22.82
CA PHE A 540 6.04 0.36 -23.53
C PHE A 540 6.16 -0.20 -24.94
#